data_AF-A0A1V4X1Y6-F1
#
_entry.id   AF-A0A1V4X1Y6-F1
#
_cell.length_a   1.000
_cell.length_b   1.000
_cell.length_c   1.000
_cell.angle_alpha   90.00
_cell.angle_beta   90.00
_cell.angle_gamma   90.00
#
_symmetry.space_group_name_H-M   'P 1'
#
loop_
_entity.id
_entity.type
_entity.pdbx_description
1 polymer ?
#
loop_
_entity_poly.entity_id
_entity_poly.type
_entity_poly.pdbx_seq_one_letter_code
_entity_poly.pdbx_strand_id
1 'polypeptide(L)'
;MSGFVGKITKVKGLSERRRIPRLGKIRLGFKVVKGDKEFPAECPFFVLPQEVGAVYGFKTQEDAMKRAQELEVKRKDVLTFIQKNYGKLAEQIEIMLPVNDIGAVFPQAYTWYGKSKGVKCMGDGEQATRYNEVTKGMEDIECPCSNLRSDENPKGECTLRGHLQCLLPKVSMGGIYQIDTSSKNSTIDVNSGIEYVQTIMRDAGVTAVGETGELVGRFAMVPLILRRVPTETHFNEQKQIHYTLQLLPAPSIDIAAINRLRQDTRFIMSHNQYALPPAENINPAMDTGDVLIEGEIVGEGSGEGGTDNNGSAETQLTDEQQKETLINNIKELRRKLTKDQFEPIRAKYKPDITECTINELKAFEKEVRDAIEKKAA
;
A
#
# COMPACT_ATOMS: atom_id res chain seq x y z
N MET A 1 -19.48 61.99 -6.21
CA MET A 1 -18.73 60.90 -6.87
C MET A 1 -19.09 59.60 -6.16
N SER A 2 -20.01 58.81 -6.73
CA SER A 2 -20.38 57.51 -6.17
C SER A 2 -19.27 56.50 -6.48
N GLY A 3 -18.61 56.01 -5.43
CA GLY A 3 -17.49 55.08 -5.54
C GLY A 3 -17.84 53.85 -6.37
N PHE A 4 -16.97 53.55 -7.33
CA PHE A 4 -16.99 52.30 -8.08
C PHE A 4 -16.64 51.18 -7.11
N VAL A 5 -17.65 50.62 -6.41
CA VAL A 5 -17.47 49.40 -5.63
C VAL A 5 -17.28 48.28 -6.65
N GLY A 6 -16.02 47.90 -6.88
CA GLY A 6 -15.66 46.84 -7.81
C GLY A 6 -16.40 45.56 -7.44
N LYS A 7 -17.44 45.23 -8.20
CA LYS A 7 -18.12 43.92 -8.09
C LYS A 7 -17.07 42.85 -8.39
N ILE A 8 -16.91 41.90 -7.47
CA ILE A 8 -16.04 40.74 -7.67
C ILE A 8 -16.49 40.03 -8.95
N THR A 9 -15.67 40.10 -9.99
CA THR A 9 -15.94 39.41 -11.27
C THR A 9 -15.67 37.93 -11.06
N LYS A 10 -16.70 37.10 -11.23
CA LYS A 10 -16.59 35.64 -11.15
C LYS A 10 -16.25 35.09 -12.54
N VAL A 11 -15.25 34.24 -12.61
CA VAL A 11 -14.87 33.50 -13.82
C VAL A 11 -15.68 32.22 -13.90
N LYS A 12 -16.55 32.12 -14.91
CA LYS A 12 -17.39 30.94 -15.15
C LYS A 12 -16.54 29.68 -15.27
N GLY A 13 -16.86 28.65 -14.49
CA GLY A 13 -16.18 27.36 -14.47
C GLY A 13 -14.97 27.29 -13.54
N LEU A 14 -14.51 28.41 -12.98
CA LEU A 14 -13.39 28.46 -12.02
C LEU A 14 -13.84 28.99 -10.65
N SER A 15 -14.62 30.06 -10.61
CA SER A 15 -15.02 30.73 -9.36
C SER A 15 -16.08 29.96 -8.57
N GLU A 16 -16.73 28.99 -9.19
CA GLU A 16 -17.68 28.06 -8.60
C GLU A 16 -16.98 26.85 -7.97
N ARG A 17 -15.73 26.53 -8.39
CA ARG A 17 -14.96 25.40 -7.86
C ARG A 17 -14.42 25.76 -6.47
N ARG A 18 -15.08 25.28 -5.42
CA ARG A 18 -14.62 25.40 -4.03
C ARG A 18 -13.94 24.11 -3.64
N ARG A 19 -12.69 24.16 -3.16
CA ARG A 19 -11.95 22.98 -2.72
C ARG A 19 -11.83 22.95 -1.22
N ILE A 20 -12.08 21.79 -0.63
CA ILE A 20 -11.74 21.51 0.76
C ILE A 20 -10.25 21.15 0.80
N PRO A 21 -9.43 21.75 1.69
CA PRO A 21 -8.00 21.40 1.77
C PRO A 21 -7.81 19.98 2.31
N ARG A 22 -6.74 19.31 1.88
CA ARG A 22 -6.27 18.05 2.51
C ARG A 22 -5.39 18.41 3.70
N LEU A 23 -5.72 17.88 4.88
CA LEU A 23 -4.96 18.13 6.12
C LEU A 23 -3.87 17.10 6.33
N GLY A 24 -4.11 15.84 5.97
CA GLY A 24 -3.13 14.77 6.16
C GLY A 24 -3.55 13.43 5.61
N LYS A 25 -2.75 12.40 5.91
CA LYS A 25 -3.01 11.00 5.58
C LYS A 25 -3.03 10.16 6.85
N ILE A 26 -3.98 9.24 6.93
CA ILE A 26 -4.02 8.20 7.97
C ILE A 26 -3.55 6.90 7.31
N ARG A 27 -2.54 6.26 7.91
CA ARG A 27 -1.93 5.05 7.35
C ARG A 27 -2.50 3.80 8.01
N LEU A 28 -2.42 2.67 7.29
CA LEU A 28 -2.86 1.34 7.75
C LEU A 28 -1.69 0.41 8.12
N GLY A 29 -0.48 0.94 8.03
CA GLY A 29 0.76 0.20 8.18
C GLY A 29 1.95 1.13 8.34
N PHE A 30 3.12 0.54 8.42
CA PHE A 30 4.41 1.21 8.61
C PHE A 30 5.49 0.47 7.84
N LYS A 31 6.70 1.05 7.76
CA LYS A 31 7.83 0.42 7.09
C LYS A 31 8.80 -0.16 8.12
N VAL A 32 9.22 -1.41 7.90
CA VAL A 32 10.24 -2.08 8.68
C VAL A 32 11.51 -2.17 7.83
N VAL A 33 12.62 -1.73 8.40
CA VAL A 33 13.94 -1.85 7.79
C VAL A 33 14.54 -3.18 8.22
N LYS A 34 14.92 -4.02 7.26
CA LYS A 34 15.66 -5.27 7.49
C LYS A 34 16.91 -5.27 6.59
N GLY A 35 18.07 -5.01 7.21
CA GLY A 35 19.30 -4.74 6.45
C GLY A 35 19.15 -3.47 5.61
N ASP A 36 19.51 -3.52 4.34
CA ASP A 36 19.43 -2.39 3.40
C ASP A 36 18.07 -2.25 2.68
N LYS A 37 17.07 -3.07 3.05
CA LYS A 37 15.75 -3.10 2.40
C LYS A 37 14.63 -2.70 3.35
N GLU A 38 13.70 -1.91 2.82
CA GLU A 38 12.47 -1.50 3.49
C GLU A 38 11.30 -2.40 3.06
N PHE A 39 10.55 -2.91 4.04
CA PHE A 39 9.40 -3.78 3.80
C PHE A 39 8.14 -3.16 4.42
N PRO A 40 7.00 -3.15 3.72
CA PRO A 40 5.74 -2.74 4.31
C PRO A 40 5.28 -3.75 5.36
N ALA A 41 4.81 -3.26 6.50
CA ALA A 41 4.20 -4.05 7.55
C ALA A 41 2.79 -3.52 7.83
N GLU A 42 1.82 -4.42 7.86
CA GLU A 42 0.45 -4.10 8.24
C GLU A 42 0.36 -3.80 9.74
N CYS A 43 -0.40 -2.76 10.11
CA CYS A 43 -0.71 -2.43 11.50
C CYS A 43 -2.14 -2.86 11.83
N PRO A 44 -2.39 -3.46 13.01
CA PRO A 44 -3.75 -3.74 13.48
C PRO A 44 -4.57 -2.47 13.74
N PHE A 45 -3.89 -1.34 13.96
CA PHE A 45 -4.51 -0.05 14.30
C PHE A 45 -4.27 0.97 13.18
N PHE A 46 -5.08 2.03 13.16
CA PHE A 46 -4.80 3.22 12.36
C PHE A 46 -3.55 3.91 12.86
N VAL A 47 -2.65 4.29 11.95
CA VAL A 47 -1.49 5.13 12.24
C VAL A 47 -1.87 6.58 11.93
N LEU A 48 -2.03 7.36 12.98
CA LEU A 48 -2.64 8.68 12.95
C LEU A 48 -1.59 9.80 12.88
N PRO A 49 -1.87 10.90 12.17
CA PRO A 49 -1.18 12.18 12.36
C PRO A 49 -1.24 12.64 13.81
N GLN A 50 -0.31 13.50 14.23
CA GLN A 50 -0.17 13.90 15.64
C GLN A 50 -1.45 14.55 16.19
N GLU A 51 -2.08 15.43 15.41
CA GLU A 51 -3.31 16.12 15.75
C GLU A 51 -4.51 15.16 15.90
N VAL A 52 -4.54 14.09 15.10
CA VAL A 52 -5.58 13.06 15.17
C VAL A 52 -5.33 12.11 16.34
N GLY A 53 -4.07 11.73 16.56
CA GLY A 53 -3.64 10.90 17.69
C GLY A 53 -3.93 11.54 19.05
N ALA A 54 -3.83 12.86 19.17
CA ALA A 54 -4.21 13.56 20.40
C ALA A 54 -5.67 13.30 20.82
N VAL A 55 -6.57 13.14 19.85
CA VAL A 55 -8.00 12.88 20.08
C VAL A 55 -8.27 11.38 20.22
N TYR A 56 -7.94 10.60 19.19
CA TYR A 56 -8.32 9.19 19.07
C TYR A 56 -7.29 8.19 19.57
N GLY A 57 -6.03 8.62 19.76
CA GLY A 57 -4.94 7.75 20.15
C GLY A 57 -5.14 7.09 21.51
N PHE A 58 -4.57 5.90 21.68
CA PHE A 58 -4.54 5.21 22.96
C PHE A 58 -3.95 6.12 24.05
N LYS A 59 -4.58 6.14 25.22
CA LYS A 59 -4.16 7.00 26.33
C LYS A 59 -2.96 6.43 27.07
N THR A 60 -2.85 5.10 27.12
CA THR A 60 -1.73 4.40 27.74
C THR A 60 -1.14 3.36 26.80
N GLN A 61 0.13 3.04 27.01
CA GLN A 61 0.81 1.94 26.33
C GLN A 61 0.16 0.58 26.69
N GLU A 62 -0.29 0.43 27.93
CA GLU A 62 -0.92 -0.79 28.43
C GLU A 62 -2.22 -1.10 27.68
N ASP A 63 -3.07 -0.09 27.44
CA ASP A 63 -4.31 -0.26 26.67
C ASP A 63 -4.02 -0.73 25.23
N ALA A 64 -3.04 -0.11 24.58
CA ALA A 64 -2.64 -0.46 23.22
C ALA A 64 -2.11 -1.90 23.13
N MET A 65 -1.29 -2.30 24.12
CA MET A 65 -0.72 -3.65 24.18
C MET A 65 -1.77 -4.71 24.53
N LYS A 66 -2.68 -4.42 25.47
CA LYS A 66 -3.80 -5.29 25.80
C LYS A 66 -4.66 -5.54 24.56
N ARG A 67 -4.98 -4.48 23.81
CA ARG A 67 -5.76 -4.63 22.58
C ARG A 67 -5.00 -5.43 21.52
N ALA A 68 -3.69 -5.24 21.38
CA ALA A 68 -2.86 -6.03 20.47
C ALA A 68 -2.83 -7.52 20.86
N GLN A 69 -2.85 -7.84 22.16
CA GLN A 69 -2.94 -9.22 22.66
C GLN A 69 -4.30 -9.84 22.37
N GLU A 70 -5.40 -9.10 22.57
CA GLU A 70 -6.76 -9.54 22.22
C GLU A 70 -6.93 -9.82 20.73
N LEU A 71 -6.17 -9.12 19.87
CA LEU A 71 -6.12 -9.35 18.42
C LEU A 71 -5.13 -10.45 18.01
N GLU A 72 -4.52 -11.14 18.98
CA GLU A 72 -3.54 -12.22 18.77
C GLU A 72 -2.35 -11.81 17.88
N VAL A 73 -1.85 -10.58 18.02
CA VAL A 73 -0.70 -10.09 17.28
C VAL A 73 0.58 -10.81 17.73
N LYS A 74 1.08 -11.75 16.90
CA LYS A 74 2.29 -12.54 17.21
C LYS A 74 3.61 -11.88 16.80
N ARG A 75 3.57 -10.93 15.86
CA ARG A 75 4.77 -10.42 15.19
C ARG A 75 5.50 -9.37 16.05
N LYS A 76 6.76 -9.66 16.42
CA LYS A 76 7.58 -8.82 17.33
C LYS A 76 7.72 -7.37 16.87
N ASP A 77 8.07 -7.13 15.59
CA ASP A 77 8.22 -5.76 15.04
C ASP A 77 6.97 -4.90 15.25
N VAL A 78 5.78 -5.51 15.11
CA VAL A 78 4.49 -4.83 15.25
C VAL A 78 4.23 -4.49 16.72
N LEU A 79 4.54 -5.41 17.65
CA LEU A 79 4.43 -5.15 19.08
C LEU A 79 5.36 -4.01 19.52
N THR A 80 6.61 -4.00 19.04
CA THR A 80 7.56 -2.91 19.30
C THR A 80 7.06 -1.58 18.73
N PHE A 81 6.46 -1.59 17.53
CA PHE A 81 5.85 -0.39 16.95
C PHE A 81 4.72 0.16 17.82
N ILE A 82 3.81 -0.71 18.24
CA ILE A 82 2.65 -0.35 19.07
C ILE A 82 3.12 0.25 20.39
N GLN A 83 4.11 -0.39 21.01
CA GLN A 83 4.69 0.08 22.26
C GLN A 83 5.29 1.50 22.14
N LYS A 84 6.02 1.77 21.06
CA LYS A 84 6.67 3.07 20.84
C LYS A 84 5.72 4.18 20.40
N ASN A 85 4.65 3.84 19.69
CA ASN A 85 3.77 4.81 19.00
C ASN A 85 2.32 4.82 19.52
N TYR A 86 2.01 4.21 20.66
CA TYR A 86 0.63 4.02 21.17
C TYR A 86 -0.26 5.28 21.08
N GLY A 87 0.25 6.47 21.43
CA GLY A 87 -0.52 7.72 21.39
C GLY A 87 -0.89 8.22 19.98
N LYS A 88 -0.37 7.59 18.93
CA LYS A 88 -0.71 7.84 17.53
C LYS A 88 -1.47 6.67 16.90
N LEU A 89 -1.90 5.70 17.70
CA LEU A 89 -2.60 4.51 17.23
C LEU A 89 -4.04 4.52 17.74
N ALA A 90 -4.98 4.15 16.88
CA ALA A 90 -6.38 3.96 17.27
C ALA A 90 -6.97 2.76 16.54
N GLU A 91 -7.85 2.02 17.21
CA GLU A 91 -8.59 0.93 16.59
C GLU A 91 -9.75 1.42 15.73
N GLN A 92 -10.38 2.52 16.15
CA GLN A 92 -11.54 3.10 15.51
C GLN A 92 -11.45 4.62 15.51
N ILE A 93 -11.98 5.23 14.45
CA ILE A 93 -12.09 6.67 14.29
C ILE A 93 -13.50 7.02 13.82
N GLU A 94 -14.03 8.12 14.33
CA GLU A 94 -15.29 8.66 13.84
C GLU A 94 -15.01 9.57 12.65
N ILE A 95 -15.70 9.31 11.55
CA ILE A 95 -15.51 10.00 10.28
C ILE A 95 -16.84 10.51 9.74
N MET A 96 -16.78 11.47 8.82
CA MET A 96 -17.90 11.85 7.97
C MET A 96 -17.44 11.89 6.52
N LEU A 97 -18.31 11.52 5.58
CA LEU A 97 -18.03 11.69 4.16
C LEU A 97 -18.44 13.10 3.71
N PRO A 98 -17.58 13.84 2.99
CA PRO A 98 -17.83 15.27 2.72
C PRO A 98 -18.90 15.52 1.65
N VAL A 99 -19.09 14.61 0.69
CA VAL A 99 -20.02 14.76 -0.45
C VAL A 99 -20.74 13.43 -0.75
N ASN A 100 -21.88 13.48 -1.45
CA ASN A 100 -22.66 12.30 -1.84
C ASN A 100 -22.22 11.79 -3.23
N ASP A 101 -20.92 11.61 -3.42
CA ASP A 101 -20.30 11.16 -4.67
C ASP A 101 -19.23 10.14 -4.27
N ILE A 102 -19.48 8.87 -4.59
CA ILE A 102 -18.63 7.71 -4.25
C ILE A 102 -17.31 7.82 -5.01
N GLY A 103 -17.36 8.18 -6.29
CA GLY A 103 -16.17 8.38 -7.12
C GLY A 103 -15.24 9.47 -6.59
N ALA A 104 -15.79 10.50 -5.94
CA ALA A 104 -15.04 11.56 -5.30
C ALA A 104 -14.54 11.18 -3.90
N VAL A 105 -15.38 10.57 -3.04
CA VAL A 105 -14.99 10.25 -1.65
C VAL A 105 -14.12 9.00 -1.56
N PHE A 106 -14.27 8.04 -2.46
CA PHE A 106 -13.49 6.80 -2.45
C PHE A 106 -13.14 6.34 -3.86
N PRO A 107 -12.38 7.14 -4.63
CA PRO A 107 -11.89 6.72 -5.95
C PRO A 107 -11.11 5.43 -5.85
N GLN A 108 -11.46 4.48 -6.71
CA GLN A 108 -10.89 3.15 -6.81
C GLN A 108 -10.38 2.93 -8.23
N ALA A 109 -9.16 2.43 -8.36
CA ALA A 109 -8.60 2.05 -9.66
C ALA A 109 -7.52 0.98 -9.49
N TYR A 110 -7.32 0.16 -10.52
CA TYR A 110 -6.11 -0.60 -10.69
C TYR A 110 -4.99 0.33 -11.11
N THR A 111 -3.92 0.36 -10.32
CA THR A 111 -2.80 1.27 -10.54
C THR A 111 -1.50 0.50 -10.60
N TRP A 112 -0.66 0.89 -11.54
CA TRP A 112 0.72 0.42 -11.67
C TRP A 112 1.66 1.60 -11.53
N TYR A 113 2.64 1.44 -10.65
CA TYR A 113 3.67 2.44 -10.38
C TYR A 113 4.98 2.01 -11.02
N GLY A 114 5.73 2.98 -11.54
CA GLY A 114 7.11 2.74 -11.96
C GLY A 114 8.10 2.90 -10.81
N LYS A 115 9.38 3.02 -11.16
CA LYS A 115 10.45 3.41 -10.22
C LYS A 115 10.34 4.87 -9.73
N SER A 116 9.48 5.68 -10.36
CA SER A 116 9.23 7.09 -10.05
C SER A 116 8.02 7.27 -9.13
N LYS A 117 7.80 8.51 -8.64
CA LYS A 117 6.65 8.84 -7.77
C LYS A 117 5.30 8.76 -8.48
N GLY A 118 5.30 8.98 -9.80
CA GLY A 118 4.08 9.02 -10.61
C GLY A 118 3.54 7.64 -11.00
N VAL A 119 2.25 7.62 -11.33
CA VAL A 119 1.54 6.45 -11.88
C VAL A 119 1.98 6.20 -13.32
N LYS A 120 2.21 4.92 -13.67
CA LYS A 120 2.47 4.49 -15.06
C LYS A 120 1.21 4.01 -15.76
N CYS A 121 0.24 3.46 -15.03
CA CYS A 121 -1.01 2.99 -15.60
C CYS A 121 -2.11 3.14 -14.55
N MET A 122 -3.31 3.50 -15.00
CA MET A 122 -4.52 3.56 -14.18
C MET A 122 -5.69 3.00 -15.00
N GLY A 123 -6.45 2.07 -14.43
CA GLY A 123 -7.60 1.48 -15.10
C GLY A 123 -8.67 1.00 -14.15
N ASP A 124 -9.83 0.68 -14.69
CA ASP A 124 -11.02 0.22 -13.95
C ASP A 124 -11.16 -1.32 -13.97
N GLY A 125 -10.43 -2.00 -14.84
CA GLY A 125 -10.53 -3.45 -15.04
C GLY A 125 -11.03 -3.83 -16.43
N GLU A 126 -11.55 -2.88 -17.21
CA GLU A 126 -11.95 -3.02 -18.61
C GLU A 126 -11.10 -2.13 -19.52
N GLN A 127 -10.83 -0.89 -19.11
CA GLN A 127 -9.98 0.07 -19.80
C GLN A 127 -8.91 0.62 -18.85
N ALA A 128 -7.76 0.97 -19.42
CA ALA A 128 -6.69 1.61 -18.66
C ALA A 128 -5.96 2.62 -19.51
N THR A 129 -5.57 3.74 -18.90
CA THR A 129 -4.66 4.70 -19.49
C THR A 129 -3.23 4.41 -19.02
N ARG A 130 -2.34 4.08 -19.95
CA ARG A 130 -0.94 3.69 -19.70
C ARG A 130 0.04 4.69 -20.31
N TYR A 131 1.07 5.03 -19.56
CA TYR A 131 2.20 5.80 -20.03
C TYR A 131 3.08 4.95 -20.94
N ASN A 132 3.22 5.37 -22.19
CA ASN A 132 4.10 4.75 -23.17
C ASN A 132 5.44 5.53 -23.22
N GLU A 133 6.55 4.83 -22.95
CA GLU A 133 7.89 5.42 -22.91
C GLU A 133 8.37 5.90 -24.29
N VAL A 134 7.83 5.34 -25.38
CA VAL A 134 8.20 5.68 -26.76
C VAL A 134 7.53 6.97 -27.22
N THR A 135 6.21 7.06 -27.05
CA THR A 135 5.42 8.25 -27.44
C THR A 135 5.46 9.36 -26.40
N LYS A 136 6.00 9.08 -25.20
CA LYS A 136 6.02 9.99 -24.04
C LYS A 136 4.63 10.56 -23.73
N GLY A 137 3.61 9.74 -23.93
CA GLY A 137 2.21 10.09 -23.79
C GLY A 137 1.45 9.02 -23.00
N MET A 138 0.24 9.38 -22.62
CA MET A 138 -0.73 8.46 -22.04
C MET A 138 -1.59 7.90 -23.16
N GLU A 139 -1.64 6.56 -23.29
CA GLU A 139 -2.40 5.83 -24.31
C GLU A 139 -3.43 4.93 -23.63
N ASP A 140 -4.62 4.84 -24.22
CA ASP A 140 -5.67 3.96 -23.74
C ASP A 140 -5.44 2.53 -24.25
N ILE A 141 -5.51 1.57 -23.34
CA ILE A 141 -5.29 0.15 -23.57
C ILE A 141 -6.42 -0.66 -22.91
N GLU A 142 -6.59 -1.90 -23.36
CA GLU A 142 -7.50 -2.85 -22.71
C GLU A 142 -6.94 -3.33 -21.37
N CYS A 143 -7.84 -3.47 -20.39
CA CYS A 143 -7.62 -4.03 -19.07
C CYS A 143 -8.54 -5.26 -18.94
N PRO A 144 -8.16 -6.35 -18.25
CA PRO A 144 -6.96 -6.57 -17.46
C PRO A 144 -5.69 -6.75 -18.31
N CYS A 145 -4.60 -6.16 -17.85
CA CYS A 145 -3.29 -6.32 -18.48
C CYS A 145 -2.45 -7.42 -17.80
N SER A 146 -1.39 -7.89 -18.47
CA SER A 146 -0.47 -8.92 -17.95
C SER A 146 0.18 -8.56 -16.60
N ASN A 147 0.26 -7.27 -16.26
CA ASN A 147 0.88 -6.81 -15.02
C ASN A 147 -0.10 -6.78 -13.83
N LEU A 148 -1.38 -7.06 -14.05
CA LEU A 148 -2.38 -7.12 -13.00
C LEU A 148 -2.07 -8.24 -12.02
N ARG A 149 -2.10 -7.93 -10.73
CA ARG A 149 -1.98 -8.92 -9.66
C ARG A 149 -3.27 -9.71 -9.54
N SER A 150 -3.26 -10.93 -10.05
CA SER A 150 -4.36 -11.89 -10.04
C SER A 150 -3.90 -13.25 -9.53
N ASP A 151 -4.81 -14.22 -9.42
CA ASP A 151 -4.44 -15.59 -9.06
C ASP A 151 -3.55 -16.25 -10.14
N GLU A 152 -3.71 -15.83 -11.40
CA GLU A 152 -2.88 -16.25 -12.54
C GLU A 152 -1.50 -15.58 -12.53
N ASN A 153 -1.43 -14.30 -12.11
CA ASN A 153 -0.18 -13.56 -11.94
C ASN A 153 -0.03 -13.00 -10.50
N PRO A 154 0.36 -13.85 -9.53
CA PRO A 154 0.51 -13.42 -8.14
C PRO A 154 1.67 -12.44 -7.94
N LYS A 155 2.61 -12.37 -8.89
CA LYS A 155 3.76 -11.44 -8.90
C LYS A 155 3.48 -10.13 -9.66
N GLY A 156 2.22 -9.88 -10.06
CA GLY A 156 1.84 -8.64 -10.73
C GLY A 156 2.11 -7.39 -9.86
N GLU A 157 2.65 -6.34 -10.49
CA GLU A 157 2.92 -5.05 -9.84
C GLU A 157 1.71 -4.09 -9.87
N CYS A 158 0.74 -4.33 -10.76
CA CYS A 158 -0.48 -3.55 -10.85
C CYS A 158 -1.48 -4.04 -9.79
N THR A 159 -1.90 -3.14 -8.91
CA THR A 159 -2.72 -3.47 -7.73
C THR A 159 -3.92 -2.54 -7.63
N LEU A 160 -5.01 -3.05 -7.05
CA LEU A 160 -6.15 -2.22 -6.68
C LEU A 160 -5.68 -1.16 -5.67
N ARG A 161 -6.10 0.09 -5.88
CA ARG A 161 -5.92 1.18 -4.94
C ARG A 161 -7.23 1.92 -4.76
N GLY A 162 -7.64 2.06 -3.50
CA GLY A 162 -8.72 2.93 -3.08
C GLY A 162 -8.17 4.05 -2.21
N HIS A 163 -8.62 5.28 -2.45
CA HIS A 163 -8.20 6.46 -1.67
C HIS A 163 -9.41 7.06 -0.95
N LEU A 164 -9.68 6.62 0.29
CA LEU A 164 -10.83 7.09 1.05
C LEU A 164 -10.56 8.49 1.60
N GLN A 165 -11.40 9.45 1.24
CA GLN A 165 -11.35 10.84 1.64
C GLN A 165 -12.47 11.14 2.64
N CYS A 166 -12.09 11.48 3.87
CA CYS A 166 -13.05 11.68 4.95
C CYS A 166 -12.74 12.90 5.82
N LEU A 167 -13.74 13.39 6.53
CA LEU A 167 -13.64 14.42 7.56
C LEU A 167 -13.57 13.78 8.94
N LEU A 168 -12.86 14.41 9.87
CA LEU A 168 -12.76 13.98 11.27
C LEU A 168 -13.41 15.01 12.18
N PRO A 169 -14.71 14.88 12.50
CA PRO A 169 -15.47 15.93 13.18
C PRO A 169 -14.95 16.29 14.57
N LYS A 170 -14.33 15.34 15.29
CA LYS A 170 -13.75 15.59 16.61
C LYS A 170 -12.36 16.25 16.56
N VAL A 171 -11.73 16.33 15.39
CA VAL A 171 -10.39 16.91 15.21
C VAL A 171 -10.47 18.24 14.45
N SER A 172 -11.00 18.21 13.23
CA SER A 172 -11.13 19.39 12.38
C SER A 172 -12.18 19.17 11.29
N MET A 173 -13.10 20.12 11.17
CA MET A 173 -14.02 20.24 10.03
C MET A 173 -13.44 21.09 8.89
N GLY A 174 -12.20 21.59 9.05
CA GLY A 174 -11.57 22.51 8.10
C GLY A 174 -10.95 21.84 6.87
N GLY A 175 -10.86 20.51 6.83
CA GLY A 175 -10.26 19.79 5.71
C GLY A 175 -10.39 18.27 5.79
N ILE A 176 -10.01 17.59 4.70
CA ILE A 176 -10.12 16.14 4.56
C ILE A 176 -8.83 15.40 4.93
N TYR A 177 -8.98 14.16 5.37
CA TYR A 177 -7.91 13.19 5.53
C TYR A 177 -8.06 12.08 4.49
N GLN A 178 -6.93 11.55 4.02
CA GLN A 178 -6.91 10.47 3.04
C GLN A 178 -6.42 9.16 3.70
N ILE A 179 -7.11 8.06 3.43
CA ILE A 179 -6.74 6.70 3.83
C ILE A 179 -6.56 5.86 2.56
N ASP A 180 -5.36 5.35 2.36
CA ASP A 180 -5.03 4.53 1.19
C ASP A 180 -5.15 3.05 1.53
N THR A 181 -5.88 2.30 0.71
CA THR A 181 -6.03 0.85 0.83
C THR A 181 -5.74 0.16 -0.49
N SER A 182 -5.11 -1.02 -0.42
CA SER A 182 -4.96 -1.95 -1.55
C SER A 182 -5.63 -3.30 -1.30
N SER A 183 -6.38 -3.42 -0.20
CA SER A 183 -7.07 -4.64 0.17
C SER A 183 -8.42 -4.71 -0.54
N LYS A 184 -8.66 -5.82 -1.25
CA LYS A 184 -9.96 -6.10 -1.89
C LYS A 184 -11.08 -6.13 -0.85
N ASN A 185 -10.88 -6.83 0.26
CA ASN A 185 -11.88 -6.94 1.34
C ASN A 185 -12.18 -5.59 1.98
N SER A 186 -11.14 -4.78 2.27
CA SER A 186 -11.37 -3.42 2.80
C SER A 186 -12.14 -2.53 1.82
N THR A 187 -11.91 -2.69 0.52
CA THR A 187 -12.64 -1.93 -0.50
C THR A 187 -14.11 -2.34 -0.54
N ILE A 188 -14.39 -3.64 -0.49
CA ILE A 188 -15.74 -4.19 -0.41
C ILE A 188 -16.45 -3.73 0.87
N ASP A 189 -15.78 -3.80 2.02
CA ASP A 189 -16.34 -3.45 3.32
C ASP A 189 -16.68 -1.95 3.41
N VAL A 190 -15.83 -1.08 2.85
CA VAL A 190 -16.11 0.36 2.78
C VAL A 190 -17.28 0.65 1.83
N ASN A 191 -17.29 0.08 0.62
CA ASN A 191 -18.40 0.25 -0.33
C ASN A 191 -19.73 -0.26 0.27
N SER A 192 -19.71 -1.42 0.91
CA SER A 192 -20.87 -2.01 1.59
C SER A 192 -21.36 -1.13 2.74
N GLY A 193 -20.45 -0.52 3.49
CA GLY A 193 -20.80 0.43 4.55
C GLY A 193 -21.46 1.71 4.02
N ILE A 194 -20.99 2.23 2.87
CA ILE A 194 -21.61 3.38 2.20
C ILE A 194 -23.03 3.02 1.73
N GLU A 195 -23.17 1.88 1.03
CA GLU A 195 -24.47 1.39 0.53
C GLU A 195 -25.47 1.13 1.66
N TYR A 196 -24.99 0.60 2.79
CA TYR A 196 -25.80 0.38 3.98
C TYR A 196 -26.34 1.70 4.55
N VAL A 197 -25.50 2.73 4.66
CA VAL A 197 -25.91 4.06 5.11
C VAL A 197 -26.88 4.69 4.11
N GLN A 198 -26.60 4.58 2.81
CA GLN A 198 -27.51 5.05 1.76
C GLN A 198 -28.89 4.41 1.89
N THR A 199 -28.96 3.09 2.09
CA THR A 199 -30.22 2.38 2.23
C THR A 199 -31.01 2.86 3.44
N ILE A 200 -30.38 2.89 4.63
CA ILE A 200 -31.04 3.36 5.86
C ILE A 200 -31.55 4.80 5.73
N MET A 201 -30.71 5.68 5.18
CA MET A 201 -31.04 7.10 5.07
C MET A 201 -32.15 7.35 4.04
N ARG A 202 -32.16 6.58 2.94
CA ARG A 202 -33.25 6.60 1.96
C ARG A 202 -34.57 6.18 2.60
N ASP A 203 -34.59 5.07 3.33
CA ASP A 203 -35.80 4.56 3.98
C ASP A 203 -36.29 5.51 5.08
N ALA A 204 -35.36 6.21 5.73
CA ALA A 204 -35.67 7.29 6.65
C ALA A 204 -36.12 8.61 5.96
N GLY A 205 -36.25 8.65 4.64
CA GLY A 205 -36.64 9.85 3.88
C GLY A 205 -35.59 10.97 3.89
N VAL A 206 -34.34 10.66 4.21
CA VAL A 206 -33.18 11.56 4.15
C VAL A 206 -32.47 11.33 2.81
N THR A 207 -32.86 12.09 1.80
CA THR A 207 -32.36 11.92 0.43
C THR A 207 -31.24 12.91 0.07
N ALA A 208 -30.56 12.62 -1.02
CA ALA A 208 -29.58 13.47 -1.69
C ALA A 208 -29.64 13.21 -3.20
N VAL A 209 -29.00 14.09 -3.98
CA VAL A 209 -28.80 13.88 -5.42
C VAL A 209 -27.50 13.09 -5.59
N GLY A 210 -27.60 11.94 -6.26
CA GLY A 210 -26.47 11.08 -6.60
C GLY A 210 -25.70 11.60 -7.81
N GLU A 211 -24.67 10.85 -8.22
CA GLU A 211 -23.78 11.22 -9.32
C GLU A 211 -24.50 11.31 -10.67
N THR A 212 -25.50 10.45 -10.93
CA THR A 212 -26.27 10.43 -12.18
C THR A 212 -27.53 11.28 -12.13
N GLY A 213 -27.72 12.06 -11.06
CA GLY A 213 -28.87 12.95 -10.85
C GLY A 213 -30.09 12.28 -10.21
N GLU A 214 -29.98 11.01 -9.83
CA GLU A 214 -30.99 10.23 -9.14
C GLU A 214 -31.12 10.59 -7.65
N LEU A 215 -32.29 10.33 -7.06
CA LEU A 215 -32.49 10.49 -5.62
C LEU A 215 -31.96 9.25 -4.88
N VAL A 216 -30.87 9.43 -4.15
CA VAL A 216 -30.26 8.40 -3.29
C VAL A 216 -30.43 8.76 -1.82
N GLY A 217 -30.19 7.82 -0.91
CA GLY A 217 -30.06 8.14 0.50
C GLY A 217 -28.80 8.96 0.76
N ARG A 218 -28.90 9.93 1.66
CA ARG A 218 -27.77 10.81 1.99
C ARG A 218 -26.76 10.08 2.88
N PHE A 219 -25.51 9.99 2.44
CA PHE A 219 -24.38 9.54 3.26
C PHE A 219 -23.40 10.67 3.62
N ALA A 220 -23.47 11.80 2.92
CA ALA A 220 -22.63 12.97 3.20
C ALA A 220 -23.01 13.63 4.52
N MET A 221 -21.98 13.98 5.30
CA MET A 221 -22.07 14.61 6.61
C MET A 221 -22.86 13.77 7.64
N VAL A 222 -23.01 12.48 7.37
CA VAL A 222 -23.55 11.52 8.33
C VAL A 222 -22.41 11.00 9.21
N PRO A 223 -22.55 10.98 10.55
CA PRO A 223 -21.51 10.44 11.44
C PRO A 223 -21.34 8.93 11.23
N LEU A 224 -20.13 8.48 10.89
CA LEU A 224 -19.78 7.09 10.67
C LEU A 224 -18.61 6.69 11.58
N ILE A 225 -18.45 5.39 11.83
CA ILE A 225 -17.28 4.82 12.48
C ILE A 225 -16.52 3.98 11.47
N LEU A 226 -15.24 4.27 11.32
CA LEU A 226 -14.30 3.43 10.60
C LEU A 226 -13.47 2.65 11.62
N ARG A 227 -13.44 1.32 11.50
CA ARG A 227 -12.73 0.42 12.41
C ARG A 227 -11.84 -0.57 11.68
N ARG A 228 -10.73 -0.98 12.31
CA ARG A 228 -9.88 -2.10 11.86
C ARG A 228 -10.43 -3.39 12.45
N VAL A 229 -10.72 -4.40 11.61
CA VAL A 229 -11.27 -5.69 12.05
C VAL A 229 -10.37 -6.82 11.60
N PRO A 230 -9.95 -7.75 12.49
CA PRO A 230 -9.23 -8.94 12.08
C PRO A 230 -10.14 -9.82 11.22
N THR A 231 -9.68 -10.13 10.01
CA THR A 231 -10.36 -10.98 9.04
C THR A 231 -9.42 -12.13 8.71
N GLU A 232 -9.89 -13.35 8.96
CA GLU A 232 -9.16 -14.56 8.55
C GLU A 232 -9.23 -14.69 7.03
N THR A 233 -8.05 -14.79 6.42
CA THR A 233 -7.90 -15.10 5.00
C THR A 233 -7.10 -16.38 4.87
N HIS A 234 -7.49 -17.21 3.92
CA HIS A 234 -6.81 -18.44 3.59
C HIS A 234 -5.99 -18.21 2.33
N PHE A 235 -4.67 -18.07 2.49
CA PHE A 235 -3.76 -18.02 1.36
C PHE A 235 -2.90 -19.29 1.41
N ASN A 236 -2.96 -20.12 0.36
CA ASN A 236 -2.23 -21.40 0.27
C ASN A 236 -2.43 -22.31 1.48
N GLU A 237 -3.68 -22.54 1.90
CA GLU A 237 -4.06 -23.40 3.05
C GLU A 237 -3.55 -22.93 4.44
N GLN A 238 -2.76 -21.85 4.50
CA GLN A 238 -2.32 -21.23 5.74
C GLN A 238 -3.27 -20.10 6.16
N LYS A 239 -3.63 -20.09 7.45
CA LYS A 239 -4.43 -19.01 8.04
C LYS A 239 -3.57 -17.77 8.22
N GLN A 240 -3.93 -16.69 7.55
CA GLN A 240 -3.34 -15.36 7.74
C GLN A 240 -4.41 -14.39 8.21
N ILE A 241 -4.11 -13.64 9.28
CA ILE A 241 -5.00 -12.60 9.81
C ILE A 241 -4.60 -11.29 9.14
N HIS A 242 -5.50 -10.74 8.33
CA HIS A 242 -5.41 -9.38 7.81
C HIS A 242 -6.39 -8.49 8.55
N TYR A 243 -6.06 -7.21 8.69
CA TYR A 243 -6.96 -6.27 9.33
C TYR A 243 -7.67 -5.49 8.21
N THR A 244 -8.98 -5.68 8.04
CA THR A 244 -9.74 -4.96 7.01
C THR A 244 -10.34 -3.68 7.58
N LEU A 245 -10.67 -2.74 6.70
CA LEU A 245 -11.39 -1.53 7.06
C LEU A 245 -12.88 -1.77 6.98
N GLN A 246 -13.58 -1.62 8.09
CA GLN A 246 -15.03 -1.68 8.12
C GLN A 246 -15.63 -0.31 8.44
N LEU A 247 -16.60 0.11 7.62
CA LEU A 247 -17.35 1.35 7.79
C LEU A 247 -18.75 1.03 8.31
N LEU A 248 -19.15 1.66 9.41
CA LEU A 248 -20.44 1.46 10.06
C LEU A 248 -21.10 2.79 10.41
N PRO A 249 -22.44 2.87 10.48
CA PRO A 249 -23.14 4.00 11.07
C PRO A 249 -22.68 4.20 12.53
N ALA A 250 -22.45 5.46 12.93
CA ALA A 250 -22.11 5.73 14.32
C ALA A 250 -23.31 5.42 15.25
N PRO A 251 -23.09 4.92 16.47
CA PRO A 251 -24.14 4.72 17.47
C PRO A 251 -24.92 5.99 17.82
N SER A 252 -24.34 7.16 17.52
CA SER A 252 -25.01 8.46 17.67
C SER A 252 -26.13 8.71 16.65
N ILE A 253 -26.29 7.85 15.64
CA ILE A 253 -27.41 7.93 14.69
C ILE A 253 -28.63 7.30 15.36
N ASP A 254 -29.40 8.16 16.04
CA ASP A 254 -30.71 7.82 16.56
C ASP A 254 -31.83 8.44 15.70
N ILE A 255 -33.09 8.15 16.06
CA ILE A 255 -34.27 8.67 15.37
C ILE A 255 -34.28 10.22 15.39
N ALA A 256 -33.78 10.84 16.46
CA ALA A 256 -33.72 12.28 16.59
C ALA A 256 -32.69 12.89 15.61
N ALA A 257 -31.51 12.30 15.48
CA ALA A 257 -30.48 12.68 14.53
C ALA A 257 -30.97 12.53 13.09
N ILE A 258 -31.67 11.43 12.78
CA ILE A 258 -32.32 11.21 11.48
C ILE A 258 -33.32 12.33 11.18
N ASN A 259 -34.15 12.72 12.15
CA ASN A 259 -35.11 13.80 11.96
C ASN A 259 -34.44 15.16 11.71
N ARG A 260 -33.30 15.44 12.36
CA ARG A 260 -32.48 16.65 12.09
C ARG A 260 -31.91 16.60 10.67
N LEU A 261 -31.33 15.47 10.27
CA LEU A 261 -30.80 15.29 8.92
C LEU A 261 -31.87 15.45 7.84
N ARG A 262 -33.10 14.98 8.10
CA ARG A 262 -34.26 15.17 7.22
C ARG A 262 -34.61 16.65 7.02
N GLN A 263 -34.49 17.47 8.07
CA GLN A 263 -34.69 18.91 7.98
C GLN A 263 -33.56 19.57 7.17
N ASP A 264 -32.31 19.16 7.41
CA ASP A 264 -31.11 19.69 6.72
C ASP A 264 -31.04 19.36 5.23
N THR A 265 -31.53 18.20 4.81
CA THR A 265 -31.55 17.80 3.39
C THR A 265 -32.25 18.84 2.51
N ARG A 266 -33.29 19.51 3.01
CA ARG A 266 -33.98 20.58 2.28
C ARG A 266 -33.09 21.82 2.05
N PHE A 267 -32.11 22.04 2.91
CA PHE A 267 -31.17 23.17 2.83
C PHE A 267 -29.93 22.86 1.98
N ILE A 268 -29.49 21.60 1.89
CA ILE A 268 -28.28 21.25 1.12
C ILE A 268 -28.53 21.28 -0.39
N MET A 269 -29.75 20.97 -0.85
CA MET A 269 -30.12 21.06 -2.27
C MET A 269 -29.98 22.50 -2.85
N SER A 270 -29.80 23.53 -2.02
CA SER A 270 -29.66 24.93 -2.44
C SER A 270 -28.23 25.49 -2.37
N HIS A 271 -27.23 24.73 -1.90
CA HIS A 271 -25.86 25.23 -1.69
C HIS A 271 -24.87 24.71 -2.74
N ASN A 272 -23.87 25.55 -3.06
CA ASN A 272 -22.77 25.22 -3.97
C ASN A 272 -21.96 24.04 -3.43
N GLN A 273 -21.80 22.98 -4.22
CA GLN A 273 -21.04 21.79 -3.85
C GLN A 273 -19.54 22.13 -3.71
N TYR A 274 -18.95 21.74 -2.59
CA TYR A 274 -17.50 21.67 -2.48
C TYR A 274 -16.98 20.52 -3.35
N ALA A 275 -16.02 20.81 -4.22
CA ALA A 275 -15.27 19.80 -4.94
C ALA A 275 -14.15 19.26 -4.03
N LEU A 276 -13.97 17.95 -4.02
CA LEU A 276 -12.84 17.36 -3.34
C LEU A 276 -11.55 17.56 -4.14
N PRO A 277 -10.40 17.75 -3.48
CA PRO A 277 -9.12 17.74 -4.16
C PRO A 277 -8.87 16.31 -4.68
N PRO A 278 -8.25 16.16 -5.86
CA PRO A 278 -7.94 14.85 -6.42
C PRO A 278 -7.08 14.06 -5.44
N ALA A 279 -7.37 12.77 -5.25
CA ALA A 279 -6.63 11.90 -4.35
C ALA A 279 -5.13 11.92 -4.64
N GLU A 280 -4.32 11.93 -3.59
CA GLU A 280 -2.87 11.84 -3.74
C GLU A 280 -2.50 10.41 -4.11
N ASN A 281 -2.19 10.21 -5.38
CA ASN A 281 -1.82 8.92 -5.92
C ASN A 281 -0.30 8.89 -6.17
N ILE A 282 0.44 8.65 -5.09
CA ILE A 282 1.90 8.56 -5.10
C ILE A 282 2.34 7.11 -4.92
N ASN A 283 3.47 6.74 -5.53
CA ASN A 283 4.06 5.42 -5.32
C ASN A 283 4.30 5.16 -3.82
N PRO A 284 3.66 4.14 -3.22
CA PRO A 284 3.80 3.82 -1.80
C PRO A 284 5.25 3.55 -1.37
N ALA A 285 6.09 3.01 -2.27
CA ALA A 285 7.50 2.78 -1.97
C ALA A 285 8.25 4.09 -1.70
N MET A 286 7.85 5.19 -2.34
CA MET A 286 8.51 6.50 -2.24
C MET A 286 7.73 7.52 -1.39
N ASP A 287 6.70 7.08 -0.68
CA ASP A 287 6.04 7.91 0.31
C ASP A 287 6.95 8.05 1.55
N THR A 288 7.26 9.30 1.90
CA THR A 288 8.27 9.66 2.92
C THR A 288 7.66 9.90 4.30
N GLY A 289 6.33 9.90 4.42
CA GLY A 289 5.67 10.08 5.72
C GLY A 289 5.51 8.81 6.54
N ASP A 290 6.15 7.69 6.16
CA ASP A 290 6.10 6.42 6.88
C ASP A 290 6.99 6.44 8.12
N VAL A 291 6.53 5.83 9.21
CA VAL A 291 7.36 5.62 10.40
C VAL A 291 8.25 4.40 10.15
N LEU A 292 9.57 4.60 10.20
CA LEU A 292 10.58 3.55 10.02
C LEU A 292 10.93 2.92 11.37
N ILE A 293 11.02 1.60 11.40
CA ILE A 293 11.55 0.85 12.54
C ILE A 293 12.69 -0.04 12.06
N GLU A 294 13.84 0.05 12.73
CA GLU A 294 14.93 -0.90 12.58
C GLU A 294 14.54 -2.24 13.22
N GLY A 295 14.51 -3.31 12.42
CA GLY A 295 14.28 -4.67 12.91
C GLY A 295 15.59 -5.38 13.26
N GLU A 296 15.59 -6.17 14.34
CA GLU A 296 16.70 -7.08 14.65
C GLU A 296 16.70 -8.33 13.74
N ILE A 297 17.90 -8.81 13.38
CA ILE A 297 18.08 -10.09 12.69
C ILE A 297 17.90 -11.20 13.72
N VAL A 298 16.68 -11.75 13.84
CA VAL A 298 16.44 -12.95 14.63
C VAL A 298 16.37 -14.15 13.70
N GLY A 299 17.37 -15.04 13.78
CA GLY A 299 17.38 -16.34 13.13
C GLY A 299 16.50 -17.36 13.87
N GLU A 300 15.79 -18.17 13.05
CA GLU A 300 14.99 -19.37 13.37
C GLU A 300 13.67 -19.14 14.16
N GLY A 301 12.49 -19.63 13.77
CA GLY A 301 12.10 -20.44 12.61
C GLY A 301 10.57 -20.49 12.43
N SER A 302 10.18 -20.90 11.21
CA SER A 302 8.86 -21.28 10.68
C SER A 302 7.66 -20.36 10.94
N GLY A 303 7.48 -19.43 10.01
CA GLY A 303 6.23 -18.75 9.67
C GLY A 303 6.42 -18.13 8.30
N GLU A 304 6.18 -18.91 7.25
CA GLU A 304 6.48 -18.56 5.85
C GLU A 304 5.53 -17.47 5.33
N GLY A 305 5.86 -16.22 5.63
CA GLY A 305 5.47 -15.06 4.84
C GLY A 305 6.50 -14.88 3.72
N GLY A 306 6.02 -14.96 2.48
CA GLY A 306 6.80 -15.10 1.24
C GLY A 306 8.02 -14.18 1.14
N THR A 307 9.13 -14.82 0.82
CA THR A 307 10.43 -14.22 0.56
C THR A 307 10.43 -13.42 -0.75
N ASP A 308 10.81 -12.15 -0.64
CA ASP A 308 11.53 -11.46 -1.72
C ASP A 308 12.91 -12.12 -1.87
N ASN A 309 12.97 -13.21 -2.62
CA ASN A 309 14.23 -13.69 -3.17
C ASN A 309 14.49 -12.98 -4.49
N ASN A 310 15.29 -11.92 -4.44
CA ASN A 310 16.44 -11.88 -5.34
C ASN A 310 17.49 -12.81 -4.74
N GLY A 311 17.32 -14.11 -4.98
CA GLY A 311 18.46 -14.98 -5.19
C GLY A 311 18.79 -14.85 -6.66
N SER A 312 20.03 -14.48 -6.96
CA SER A 312 20.72 -15.02 -8.13
C SER A 312 20.25 -16.45 -8.38
N ALA A 313 19.89 -16.76 -9.61
CA ALA A 313 19.47 -18.09 -10.00
C ALA A 313 20.53 -19.12 -9.56
N GLU A 314 20.31 -19.78 -8.42
CA GLU A 314 20.75 -21.16 -8.25
C GLU A 314 19.70 -22.01 -8.95
N THR A 315 19.72 -21.92 -10.28
CA THR A 315 19.26 -23.01 -11.12
C THR A 315 19.95 -24.25 -10.59
N GLN A 316 19.20 -25.29 -10.21
CA GLN A 316 19.77 -26.63 -10.09
C GLN A 316 20.24 -27.01 -11.50
N LEU A 317 21.45 -26.56 -11.82
CA LEU A 317 22.15 -26.82 -13.07
C LEU A 317 22.29 -28.33 -13.16
N THR A 318 21.91 -28.92 -14.30
CA THR A 318 22.22 -30.32 -14.55
C THR A 318 23.73 -30.54 -14.42
N ASP A 319 24.17 -31.77 -14.09
CA ASP A 319 25.59 -32.07 -13.87
C ASP A 319 26.50 -31.59 -15.03
N GLU A 320 25.98 -31.57 -16.26
CA GLU A 320 26.66 -31.03 -17.44
C GLU A 320 26.78 -29.49 -17.42
N GLN A 321 25.72 -28.78 -17.05
CA GLN A 321 25.74 -27.32 -16.94
C GLN A 321 26.62 -26.84 -15.77
N GLN A 322 26.69 -27.63 -14.68
CA GLN A 322 27.62 -27.37 -13.57
C GLN A 322 29.08 -27.52 -14.01
N LYS A 323 29.40 -28.58 -14.77
CA LYS A 323 30.74 -28.78 -15.33
C LYS A 323 31.14 -27.63 -16.25
N GLU A 324 30.23 -27.20 -17.13
CA GLU A 324 30.51 -26.13 -18.09
C GLU A 324 30.76 -24.78 -17.39
N THR A 325 29.98 -24.49 -16.35
CA THR A 325 30.15 -23.28 -15.53
C THR A 325 31.50 -23.28 -14.80
N LEU A 326 31.88 -24.42 -14.19
CA LEU A 326 33.18 -24.55 -13.50
C LEU A 326 34.36 -24.41 -14.47
N ILE A 327 34.27 -25.01 -15.66
CA ILE A 327 35.32 -24.91 -16.69
C ILE A 327 35.50 -23.46 -17.16
N ASN A 328 34.40 -22.72 -17.32
CA ASN A 328 34.47 -21.31 -17.72
C ASN A 328 35.10 -20.44 -16.63
N ASN A 329 34.73 -20.66 -15.36
CA ASN A 329 35.35 -19.96 -14.22
C ASN A 329 36.86 -20.23 -14.14
N ILE A 330 37.29 -21.48 -14.31
CA ILE A 330 38.71 -21.85 -14.33
C ILE A 330 39.48 -21.16 -15.47
N LYS A 331 38.87 -21.06 -16.67
CA LYS A 331 39.48 -20.35 -17.81
C LYS A 331 39.64 -18.85 -17.54
N GLU A 332 38.68 -18.23 -16.87
CA GLU A 332 38.77 -16.83 -16.48
C GLU A 332 39.84 -16.60 -15.41
N LEU A 333 39.90 -17.45 -14.38
CA LEU A 333 40.89 -17.36 -13.31
C LEU A 333 42.32 -17.57 -13.85
N ARG A 334 42.51 -18.47 -14.83
CA ARG A 334 43.81 -18.66 -15.51
C ARG A 334 44.37 -17.36 -16.09
N ARG A 335 43.52 -16.45 -16.61
CA ARG A 335 43.99 -15.18 -17.22
C ARG A 335 44.71 -14.27 -16.22
N LYS A 336 44.52 -14.47 -14.91
CA LYS A 336 45.12 -13.66 -13.84
C LYS A 336 46.48 -14.21 -13.34
N LEU A 337 46.87 -15.40 -13.79
CA LEU A 337 48.11 -16.09 -13.42
C LEU A 337 49.09 -16.15 -14.59
N THR A 338 50.39 -16.09 -14.31
CA THR A 338 51.43 -16.32 -15.33
C THR A 338 51.54 -17.81 -15.63
N LYS A 339 52.07 -18.15 -16.82
CA LYS A 339 52.13 -19.54 -17.29
C LYS A 339 52.88 -20.46 -16.31
N ASP A 340 53.98 -19.97 -15.75
CA ASP A 340 54.84 -20.70 -14.80
C ASP A 340 54.15 -21.03 -13.47
N GLN A 341 53.15 -20.22 -13.07
CA GLN A 341 52.38 -20.45 -11.84
C GLN A 341 51.22 -21.42 -12.06
N PHE A 342 50.68 -21.47 -13.28
CA PHE A 342 49.51 -22.27 -13.60
C PHE A 342 49.85 -23.70 -14.05
N GLU A 343 50.96 -23.88 -14.76
CA GLU A 343 51.42 -25.19 -15.26
C GLU A 343 51.58 -26.28 -14.17
N PRO A 344 52.17 -26.00 -12.98
CA PRO A 344 52.29 -27.02 -11.92
C PRO A 344 50.95 -27.38 -11.27
N ILE A 345 50.00 -26.43 -11.21
CA ILE A 345 48.64 -26.70 -10.68
C ILE A 345 47.88 -27.56 -11.70
N ARG A 346 47.99 -27.24 -12.99
CA ARG A 346 47.38 -28.03 -14.07
C ARG A 346 47.92 -29.46 -14.14
N ALA A 347 49.22 -29.67 -13.93
CA ALA A 347 49.84 -30.99 -14.02
C ALA A 347 49.34 -32.00 -12.97
N LYS A 348 48.78 -31.54 -11.85
CA LYS A 348 48.17 -32.41 -10.82
C LYS A 348 46.84 -33.02 -11.24
N TYR A 349 46.15 -32.38 -12.17
CA TYR A 349 44.86 -32.82 -12.68
C TYR A 349 45.07 -33.36 -14.11
N LYS A 350 44.24 -34.31 -14.55
CA LYS A 350 44.39 -34.92 -15.89
C LYS A 350 44.56 -33.83 -16.96
N PRO A 351 45.40 -34.07 -17.99
CA PRO A 351 45.80 -33.02 -18.94
C PRO A 351 44.62 -32.36 -19.67
N ASP A 352 43.53 -33.11 -19.86
CA ASP A 352 42.27 -32.64 -20.41
C ASP A 352 41.20 -32.44 -19.33
N ILE A 353 40.90 -31.16 -19.08
CA ILE A 353 39.94 -30.65 -18.10
C ILE A 353 38.51 -31.15 -18.39
N THR A 354 38.24 -31.56 -19.63
CA THR A 354 36.94 -32.10 -20.09
C THR A 354 36.62 -33.49 -19.55
N GLU A 355 37.62 -34.25 -19.08
CA GLU A 355 37.43 -35.59 -18.53
C GLU A 355 37.36 -35.64 -16.99
N CYS A 356 37.48 -34.48 -16.32
CA CYS A 356 37.46 -34.39 -14.86
C CYS A 356 36.04 -34.52 -14.28
N THR A 357 35.95 -35.09 -13.08
CA THR A 357 34.71 -35.13 -12.30
C THR A 357 34.39 -33.75 -11.70
N ILE A 358 33.13 -33.49 -11.33
CA ILE A 358 32.69 -32.20 -10.76
C ILE A 358 33.46 -31.86 -9.48
N ASN A 359 33.74 -32.85 -8.65
CA ASN A 359 34.48 -32.66 -7.39
C ASN A 359 35.95 -32.30 -7.64
N GLU A 360 36.57 -32.90 -8.67
CA GLU A 360 37.93 -32.54 -9.08
C GLU A 360 37.98 -31.12 -9.67
N LEU A 361 36.98 -30.71 -10.46
CA LEU A 361 36.89 -29.35 -11.00
C LEU A 361 36.69 -28.29 -9.90
N LYS A 362 35.88 -28.58 -8.88
CA LYS A 362 35.72 -27.68 -7.72
C LYS A 362 37.00 -27.57 -6.90
N ALA A 363 37.73 -28.67 -6.71
CA ALA A 363 39.03 -28.65 -6.04
C ALA A 363 40.07 -27.86 -6.86
N PHE A 364 40.09 -28.03 -8.18
CA PHE A 364 40.98 -27.30 -9.08
C PHE A 364 40.70 -25.80 -9.08
N GLU A 365 39.42 -25.39 -9.15
CA GLU A 365 39.04 -23.98 -9.07
C GLU A 365 39.51 -23.33 -7.74
N LYS A 366 39.39 -24.08 -6.64
CA LYS A 366 39.83 -23.62 -5.32
C LYS A 366 41.36 -23.45 -5.25
N GLU A 367 42.15 -24.42 -5.72
CA GLU A 367 43.62 -24.29 -5.73
C GLU A 367 44.09 -23.11 -6.60
N VAL A 368 43.42 -22.86 -7.73
CA VAL A 368 43.73 -21.71 -8.60
C VAL A 368 43.37 -20.38 -7.92
N ARG A 369 42.28 -20.33 -7.16
CA ARG A 369 41.87 -19.14 -6.41
C ARG A 369 42.84 -18.84 -5.26
N ASP A 370 43.23 -19.85 -4.50
CA ASP A 370 44.20 -19.72 -3.41
C ASP A 370 45.58 -19.26 -3.93
N ALA A 371 45.99 -19.69 -5.14
CA ALA A 371 47.21 -19.22 -5.78
C ALA A 371 47.14 -17.75 -6.22
N ILE A 372 45.96 -17.24 -6.57
CA ILE A 372 45.73 -15.82 -6.87
C ILE A 372 45.78 -14.97 -5.59
N GLU A 373 45.17 -15.44 -4.51
CA GLU A 373 45.19 -14.73 -3.22
C GLU A 373 46.59 -14.64 -2.63
N LYS A 374 47.40 -15.70 -2.75
CA LYS A 374 48.84 -15.68 -2.37
C LYS A 374 49.72 -14.76 -3.20
N LYS A 375 49.23 -14.27 -4.34
CA LYS A 375 49.91 -13.25 -5.17
C LYS A 375 49.47 -11.83 -4.81
N ALA A 376 48.30 -11.69 -4.18
CA ALA A 376 47.74 -10.40 -3.77
C ALA A 376 48.16 -9.98 -2.36
N ALA A 377 48.59 -10.93 -1.53
CA ALA A 377 49.37 -10.70 -0.31
C ALA A 377 50.87 -10.62 -0.64
#